data_AF-A0A938WXK4-F1
#
_entry.id   AF-A0A938WXK4-F1
#
_cell.length_a   1.000
_cell.length_b   1.000
_cell.length_c   1.000
_cell.angle_alpha   90.00
_cell.angle_beta   90.00
_cell.angle_gamma   90.00
#
_symmetry.space_group_name_H-M   'P 1'
#
loop_
_entity.id
_entity.type
_entity.pdbx_description
1 polymer ?
#
loop_
_entity_poly.entity_id
_entity_poly.type
_entity_poly.pdbx_seq_one_letter_code
_entity_poly.pdbx_strand_id
1 'polypeptide(L)'
;MSTVLSQGLPALQIQAQTTYSTLCEVYDEFSANEKVLKATFNAEVKKNRSVYDAYSKADHSDIGSHLHVFDEIDFGCGYHGHIGVPWPSKSPRLVKALSKDFTLQDKHSCIEMTAAYIRPLDVDERLFVFFTRFSIESWLDSTKLARSFLFFHHSDKGYISFCGVECRLISYMGMSYGHKPCRFCVFNEFSDSTSCPPRMTQRNKDMLFDVVWNGCDWDY
;
A
#
# COMPACT_ATOMS: atom_id res chain seq x y z
N MET A 1 -13.25 10.24 10.74
CA MET A 1 -13.29 9.77 12.14
C MET A 1 -13.17 8.26 12.08
N SER A 2 -12.11 7.67 12.64
CA SER A 2 -11.87 6.23 12.51
C SER A 2 -12.95 5.45 13.28
N THR A 3 -13.55 4.44 12.65
CA THR A 3 -14.54 3.59 13.32
C THR A 3 -13.77 2.54 14.13
N VAL A 4 -13.57 2.82 15.41
CA VAL A 4 -12.94 1.86 16.34
C VAL A 4 -13.86 0.64 16.47
N LEU A 5 -13.31 -0.55 16.26
CA LEU A 5 -14.04 -1.78 16.54
C LEU A 5 -14.41 -1.80 18.03
N SER A 6 -15.72 -1.82 18.32
CA SER A 6 -16.27 -2.00 19.68
C SER A 6 -16.09 -3.43 20.20
N GLN A 7 -15.52 -4.32 19.40
CA GLN A 7 -15.16 -5.68 19.76
C GLN A 7 -13.65 -5.77 19.75
N GLY A 8 -13.07 -6.19 20.88
CA GLY A 8 -11.63 -6.18 21.12
C GLY A 8 -10.80 -6.86 20.03
N LEU A 9 -9.49 -6.62 20.08
CA LEU A 9 -8.50 -7.17 19.15
C LEU A 9 -8.82 -8.62 18.74
N PRO A 10 -8.72 -8.97 17.44
CA PRO A 10 -8.85 -10.36 17.03
C PRO A 10 -7.87 -11.23 17.84
N ALA A 11 -8.24 -12.48 18.13
CA ALA A 11 -7.35 -13.41 18.81
C ALA A 11 -6.16 -13.75 17.89
N LEU A 12 -5.12 -12.92 17.95
CA LEU A 12 -3.92 -13.03 17.14
C LEU A 12 -3.13 -14.29 17.52
N GLN A 13 -2.43 -14.87 16.53
CA GLN A 13 -1.59 -16.05 16.76
C GLN A 13 -0.32 -15.68 17.54
N ILE A 14 0.23 -14.51 17.25
CA ILE A 14 1.35 -13.90 17.96
C ILE A 14 0.87 -12.57 18.54
N GLN A 15 1.22 -12.29 19.79
CA GLN A 15 0.90 -11.03 20.44
C GLN A 15 1.46 -9.86 19.63
N ALA A 16 0.59 -8.92 19.27
CA ALA A 16 1.00 -7.75 18.52
C ALA A 16 1.83 -6.79 19.35
N GLN A 17 2.89 -6.27 18.74
CA GLN A 17 3.71 -5.19 19.29
C GLN A 17 3.52 -3.91 18.47
N THR A 18 3.95 -2.78 19.02
CA THR A 18 3.98 -1.48 18.32
C THR A 18 5.40 -1.00 18.08
N THR A 19 6.40 -1.62 18.72
CA THR A 19 7.82 -1.26 18.64
C THR A 19 8.63 -2.52 18.40
N TYR A 20 9.60 -2.46 17.48
CA TYR A 20 10.41 -3.60 17.05
C TYR A 20 11.87 -3.22 16.97
N SER A 21 12.76 -4.18 17.17
CA SER A 21 14.21 -3.97 16.98
C SER A 21 14.66 -4.29 15.56
N THR A 22 13.88 -5.09 14.81
CA THR A 22 14.21 -5.44 13.42
C THR A 22 12.98 -5.51 12.51
N LEU A 23 13.18 -5.27 11.21
CA LEU A 23 12.13 -5.49 10.19
C LEU A 23 11.70 -6.96 10.07
N CYS A 24 12.58 -7.90 10.43
CA CYS A 24 12.26 -9.33 10.44
C CYS A 24 11.17 -9.66 11.46
N GLU A 25 11.26 -9.10 12.68
CA GLU A 25 10.25 -9.30 13.72
C GLU A 25 8.86 -8.83 13.27
N VAL A 26 8.81 -7.66 12.59
CA VAL A 26 7.56 -7.12 12.03
C VAL A 26 6.99 -8.06 10.98
N TYR A 27 7.82 -8.55 10.06
CA TYR A 27 7.39 -9.49 9.03
C TYR A 27 6.90 -10.81 9.64
N ASP A 28 7.63 -11.38 10.60
CA ASP A 28 7.29 -12.68 11.20
C ASP A 28 5.95 -12.58 11.97
N GLU A 29 5.74 -11.50 12.74
CA GLU A 29 4.45 -11.23 13.40
C GLU A 29 3.33 -11.04 12.39
N PHE A 30 3.51 -10.17 11.39
CA PHE A 30 2.50 -9.89 10.38
C PHE A 30 2.13 -11.17 9.62
N SER A 31 3.12 -11.95 9.20
CA SER A 31 2.93 -13.19 8.44
C SER A 31 2.19 -14.24 9.26
N ALA A 32 2.55 -14.42 10.54
CA ALA A 32 1.86 -15.35 11.44
C ALA A 32 0.39 -14.93 11.68
N ASN A 33 0.15 -13.64 11.85
CA ASN A 33 -1.18 -13.11 12.13
C ASN A 33 -2.05 -12.94 10.88
N GLU A 34 -1.48 -13.03 9.68
CA GLU A 34 -2.15 -12.64 8.45
C GLU A 34 -3.47 -13.39 8.21
N LYS A 35 -3.49 -14.71 8.45
CA LYS A 35 -4.69 -15.53 8.22
C LYS A 35 -5.85 -15.05 9.08
N VAL A 36 -5.58 -14.74 10.35
CA VAL A 36 -6.60 -14.25 11.30
C VAL A 36 -7.03 -12.83 10.94
N LEU A 37 -6.08 -11.96 10.60
CA LEU A 37 -6.36 -10.58 10.17
C LEU A 37 -7.24 -10.57 8.92
N LYS A 38 -6.92 -11.37 7.89
CA LYS A 38 -7.73 -11.51 6.68
C LYS A 38 -9.13 -12.05 6.98
N ALA A 39 -9.26 -13.05 7.85
CA ALA A 39 -10.56 -13.60 8.23
C ALA A 39 -11.43 -12.53 8.93
N THR A 40 -10.85 -11.82 9.90
CA THR A 40 -11.51 -10.74 10.64
C THR A 40 -11.91 -9.60 9.70
N PHE A 41 -10.99 -9.19 8.82
CA PHE A 41 -11.24 -8.16 7.83
C PHE A 41 -12.38 -8.55 6.87
N ASN A 42 -12.38 -9.78 6.37
CA ASN A 42 -13.46 -10.26 5.51
C ASN A 42 -14.81 -10.36 6.23
N ALA A 43 -14.82 -10.69 7.53
CA ALA A 43 -16.03 -10.70 8.33
C ALA A 43 -16.62 -9.27 8.48
N GLU A 44 -15.78 -8.29 8.77
CA GLU A 44 -16.24 -6.89 8.88
C GLU A 44 -16.67 -6.32 7.53
N VAL A 45 -15.96 -6.67 6.44
CA VAL A 45 -16.39 -6.35 5.07
C VAL A 45 -17.76 -6.95 4.77
N LYS A 46 -18.01 -8.20 5.17
CA LYS A 46 -19.31 -8.87 4.94
C LYS A 46 -20.44 -8.20 5.73
N LYS A 47 -20.18 -7.80 6.97
CA LYS A 47 -21.15 -7.09 7.83
C LYS A 47 -21.57 -5.75 7.22
N ASN A 48 -20.64 -5.04 6.60
CA ASN A 48 -20.87 -3.72 5.99
C ASN A 48 -21.15 -3.78 4.47
N ARG A 49 -21.46 -4.97 3.94
CA ARG A 49 -21.57 -5.18 2.47
C ARG A 49 -22.59 -4.25 1.80
N SER A 50 -23.70 -3.95 2.47
CA SER A 50 -24.74 -3.06 1.93
C SER A 50 -24.21 -1.66 1.62
N VAL A 51 -23.26 -1.14 2.40
CA VAL A 51 -22.66 0.18 2.19
C VAL A 51 -21.86 0.21 0.90
N TYR A 52 -21.00 -0.79 0.68
CA TYR A 52 -20.17 -0.89 -0.52
C TYR A 52 -21.02 -1.14 -1.77
N ASP A 53 -22.05 -1.98 -1.64
CA ASP A 53 -22.98 -2.27 -2.73
C ASP A 53 -23.78 -1.02 -3.12
N ALA A 54 -24.27 -0.24 -2.15
CA ALA A 54 -24.99 1.00 -2.38
C ALA A 54 -24.12 2.01 -3.15
N TYR A 55 -22.86 2.19 -2.72
CA TYR A 55 -21.91 3.05 -3.43
C TYR A 55 -21.71 2.59 -4.88
N SER A 56 -21.45 1.29 -5.09
CA SER A 56 -21.17 0.75 -6.43
C SER A 56 -22.32 0.90 -7.44
N LYS A 57 -23.56 0.96 -6.95
CA LYS A 57 -24.79 1.06 -7.77
C LYS A 57 -25.26 2.48 -7.99
N ALA A 58 -24.79 3.43 -7.19
CA ALA A 58 -25.09 4.84 -7.39
C ALA A 58 -24.43 5.34 -8.68
N ASP A 59 -25.06 6.34 -9.29
CA ASP A 59 -24.49 7.05 -10.43
C ASP A 59 -23.45 8.05 -9.94
N HIS A 60 -22.24 7.93 -10.48
CA HIS A 60 -21.11 8.84 -10.24
C HIS A 60 -20.50 9.28 -11.57
N SER A 61 -21.30 9.28 -12.64
CA SER A 61 -20.85 9.60 -14.01
C SER A 61 -20.31 11.02 -14.17
N ASP A 62 -20.68 11.92 -13.27
CA ASP A 62 -20.18 13.29 -13.17
C ASP A 62 -18.69 13.36 -12.76
N ILE A 63 -18.19 12.37 -12.00
CA ILE A 63 -16.78 12.29 -11.57
C ILE A 63 -15.94 11.50 -12.58
N GLY A 64 -16.57 10.59 -13.34
CA GLY A 64 -15.88 9.66 -14.24
C GLY A 64 -15.30 8.44 -13.51
N SER A 65 -14.42 7.69 -14.16
CA SER A 65 -13.86 6.46 -13.55
C SER A 65 -12.91 6.78 -12.41
N HIS A 66 -13.15 6.20 -11.24
CA HIS A 66 -12.36 6.46 -10.04
C HIS A 66 -12.38 5.26 -9.08
N LEU A 67 -11.57 5.34 -8.02
CA LEU A 67 -11.60 4.43 -6.88
C LEU A 67 -12.11 5.22 -5.68
N HIS A 68 -13.22 4.79 -5.11
CA HIS A 68 -13.69 5.34 -3.84
C HIS A 68 -13.09 4.57 -2.69
N VAL A 69 -12.65 5.28 -1.66
CA VAL A 69 -12.03 4.72 -0.46
C VAL A 69 -12.96 4.95 0.72
N PHE A 70 -13.19 3.90 1.50
CA PHE A 70 -13.96 3.97 2.74
C PHE A 70 -13.04 4.21 3.93
N ASP A 71 -13.62 4.60 5.07
CA ASP A 71 -12.90 4.70 6.34
C ASP A 71 -12.13 3.41 6.63
N GLU A 72 -10.90 3.57 7.13
CA GLU A 72 -10.08 2.43 7.53
C GLU A 72 -10.69 1.70 8.74
N ILE A 73 -10.45 0.38 8.79
CA ILE A 73 -10.84 -0.46 9.91
C ILE A 73 -9.62 -0.61 10.81
N ASP A 74 -9.71 -0.11 12.04
CA ASP A 74 -8.68 -0.27 13.06
C ASP A 74 -8.85 -1.62 13.77
N PHE A 75 -7.85 -2.51 13.63
CA PHE A 75 -7.80 -3.80 14.33
C PHE A 75 -7.01 -3.73 15.64
N GLY A 76 -6.50 -2.56 16.02
CA GLY A 76 -5.65 -2.33 17.17
C GLY A 76 -4.18 -2.68 16.90
N CYS A 77 -3.29 -2.23 17.79
CA CYS A 77 -1.84 -2.48 17.73
C CYS A 77 -1.21 -2.12 16.38
N GLY A 78 -1.70 -1.04 15.77
CA GLY A 78 -1.24 -0.51 14.50
C GLY A 78 -1.71 -1.27 13.27
N TYR A 79 -2.55 -2.30 13.39
CA TYR A 79 -3.09 -3.00 12.21
C TYR A 79 -4.30 -2.27 11.63
N HIS A 80 -4.25 -2.01 10.32
CA HIS A 80 -5.31 -1.31 9.59
C HIS A 80 -5.80 -2.13 8.39
N GLY A 81 -7.12 -2.15 8.19
CA GLY A 81 -7.78 -2.65 7.00
C GLY A 81 -8.27 -1.53 6.09
N HIS A 82 -7.86 -1.55 4.83
CA HIS A 82 -8.20 -0.53 3.83
C HIS A 82 -9.16 -1.10 2.81
N ILE A 83 -10.27 -0.43 2.55
CA ILE A 83 -11.28 -0.86 1.57
C ILE A 83 -11.50 0.22 0.51
N GLY A 84 -11.55 -0.20 -0.75
CA GLY A 84 -12.01 0.66 -1.85
C GLY A 84 -12.95 -0.05 -2.82
N VAL A 85 -13.75 0.74 -3.53
CA VAL A 85 -14.67 0.30 -4.60
C VAL A 85 -14.31 1.06 -5.88
N PRO A 86 -13.85 0.37 -6.94
CA PRO A 86 -13.68 1.00 -8.23
C PRO A 86 -15.05 1.30 -8.85
N TRP A 87 -15.16 2.41 -9.57
CA TRP A 87 -16.34 2.78 -10.34
C TRP A 87 -15.92 3.21 -11.77
N PRO A 88 -16.67 2.83 -12.83
CA PRO A 88 -17.81 1.91 -12.80
C PRO A 88 -17.34 0.48 -12.52
N SER A 89 -18.16 -0.29 -11.80
CA SER A 89 -17.88 -1.71 -11.58
C SER A 89 -19.14 -2.56 -11.72
N LYS A 90 -19.07 -3.60 -12.56
CA LYS A 90 -20.21 -4.49 -12.85
C LYS A 90 -20.61 -5.39 -11.66
N SER A 91 -19.74 -5.48 -10.66
CA SER A 91 -20.01 -6.07 -9.34
C SER A 91 -19.13 -5.35 -8.30
N PRO A 92 -19.45 -5.35 -7.01
CA PRO A 92 -18.60 -4.74 -5.97
C PRO A 92 -17.31 -5.56 -5.80
N ARG A 93 -16.38 -5.38 -6.73
CA ARG A 93 -15.03 -5.91 -6.64
C ARG A 93 -14.26 -4.99 -5.71
N LEU A 94 -14.32 -5.32 -4.43
CA LEU A 94 -13.62 -4.56 -3.40
C LEU A 94 -12.11 -4.71 -3.58
N VAL A 95 -11.41 -3.57 -3.59
CA VAL A 95 -9.96 -3.53 -3.39
C VAL A 95 -9.73 -3.52 -1.88
N LYS A 96 -8.82 -4.38 -1.41
CA LYS A 96 -8.56 -4.59 0.00
C LYS A 96 -7.06 -4.62 0.24
N ALA A 97 -6.60 -3.92 1.27
CA ALA A 97 -5.22 -3.98 1.72
C ALA A 97 -5.18 -4.06 3.25
N LEU A 98 -4.15 -4.74 3.77
CA LEU A 98 -3.81 -4.73 5.19
C LEU A 98 -2.49 -3.99 5.34
N SER A 99 -2.40 -3.10 6.32
CA SER A 99 -1.16 -2.46 6.70
C SER A 99 -0.92 -2.56 8.21
N LYS A 100 0.32 -2.31 8.63
CA LYS A 100 0.70 -2.22 10.02
C LYS A 100 1.58 -1.00 10.26
N ASP A 101 1.15 -0.08 11.10
CA ASP A 101 1.97 1.01 11.62
C ASP A 101 2.77 0.52 12.83
N PHE A 102 4.05 0.88 12.89
CA PHE A 102 4.95 0.49 13.96
C PHE A 102 6.15 1.44 14.07
N THR A 103 6.86 1.36 15.19
CA THR A 103 8.14 2.03 15.40
C THR A 103 9.28 1.03 15.30
N LEU A 104 10.22 1.27 14.39
CA LEU A 104 11.50 0.57 14.38
C LEU A 104 12.47 1.30 15.32
N GLN A 105 12.88 0.62 16.39
CA GLN A 105 13.83 1.13 17.36
C GLN A 105 15.22 0.58 17.06
N ASP A 106 16.12 1.46 16.64
CA ASP A 106 17.55 1.21 16.63
C ASP A 106 18.19 1.88 17.86
N LYS A 107 19.42 1.52 18.21
CA LYS A 107 20.15 1.95 19.42
C LYS A 107 20.14 3.46 19.67
N HIS A 108 19.96 4.26 18.62
CA HIS A 108 20.01 5.71 18.67
C HIS A 108 18.84 6.43 17.96
N SER A 109 17.87 5.70 17.40
CA SER A 109 16.77 6.31 16.65
C SER A 109 15.49 5.48 16.73
N CYS A 110 14.36 6.17 16.63
CA CYS A 110 13.05 5.56 16.48
C CYS A 110 12.49 6.05 15.15
N ILE A 111 12.20 5.12 14.24
CA ILE A 111 11.67 5.42 12.91
C ILE A 111 10.26 4.88 12.84
N GLU A 112 9.28 5.77 12.69
CA GLU A 112 7.90 5.39 12.43
C GLU A 112 7.77 4.88 10.99
N MET A 113 7.14 3.73 10.84
CA MET A 113 7.03 3.02 9.57
C MET A 113 5.66 2.35 9.41
N THR A 114 5.29 2.11 8.17
CA THR A 114 4.12 1.29 7.82
C THR A 114 4.57 0.10 6.98
N ALA A 115 4.21 -1.10 7.40
CA ALA A 115 4.39 -2.33 6.64
C ALA A 115 3.11 -2.69 5.86
N ALA A 116 3.24 -3.23 4.66
CA ALA A 116 2.12 -3.76 3.90
C ALA A 116 2.58 -4.84 2.90
N TYR A 117 1.63 -5.67 2.46
CA TYR A 117 1.83 -6.43 1.24
C TYR A 117 1.36 -5.62 0.04
N ILE A 118 2.19 -5.56 -1.00
CA ILE A 118 1.81 -5.04 -2.33
C ILE A 118 2.02 -6.11 -3.39
N ARG A 119 1.34 -5.99 -4.54
CA ARG A 119 1.53 -6.87 -5.69
C ARG A 119 1.75 -6.05 -6.98
N PRO A 120 2.97 -5.55 -7.23
CA PRO A 120 3.23 -4.83 -8.47
C PRO A 120 3.05 -5.76 -9.69
N LEU A 121 2.81 -5.17 -10.86
CA LEU A 121 2.40 -5.88 -12.08
C LEU A 121 3.36 -6.97 -12.55
N ASP A 122 4.66 -6.76 -12.36
CA ASP A 122 5.73 -7.61 -12.89
C ASP A 122 6.38 -8.50 -11.82
N VAL A 123 5.64 -8.78 -10.74
CA VAL A 123 6.12 -9.63 -9.66
C VAL A 123 5.17 -10.81 -9.49
N ASP A 124 5.70 -12.02 -9.60
CA ASP A 124 4.92 -13.26 -9.46
C ASP A 124 4.30 -13.39 -8.06
N GLU A 125 5.08 -12.98 -7.06
CA GLU A 125 4.71 -12.98 -5.66
C GLU A 125 4.48 -11.56 -5.14
N ARG A 126 3.62 -11.47 -4.12
CA ARG A 126 3.44 -10.23 -3.38
C ARG A 126 4.73 -9.87 -2.62
N LEU A 127 5.02 -8.59 -2.54
CA LEU A 127 6.17 -8.06 -1.80
C LEU A 127 5.71 -7.56 -0.44
N PHE A 128 6.44 -7.93 0.62
CA PHE A 128 6.29 -7.28 1.91
C PHE A 128 7.23 -6.06 1.94
N VAL A 129 6.63 -4.88 2.04
CA VAL A 129 7.32 -3.60 1.90
C VAL A 129 7.12 -2.75 3.15
N PHE A 130 8.06 -1.84 3.35
CA PHE A 130 8.02 -0.86 4.42
C PHE A 130 8.11 0.54 3.83
N PHE A 131 7.31 1.46 4.36
CA PHE A 131 7.37 2.88 4.06
C PHE A 131 7.72 3.62 5.35
N THR A 132 8.68 4.53 5.31
CA THR A 132 8.88 5.46 6.43
C THR A 132 7.70 6.42 6.50
N ARG A 133 7.47 6.99 7.68
CA ARG A 133 6.50 8.08 7.83
C ARG A 133 6.76 9.22 6.84
N PHE A 134 8.01 9.62 6.68
CA PHE A 134 8.39 10.67 5.72
C PHE A 134 7.96 10.32 4.29
N SER A 135 8.18 9.07 3.83
CA SER A 135 7.72 8.61 2.52
C SER A 135 6.20 8.74 2.35
N ILE A 136 5.43 8.37 3.38
CA ILE A 136 3.96 8.47 3.36
C ILE A 136 3.51 9.92 3.39
N GLU A 137 4.11 10.77 4.23
CA GLU A 137 3.78 12.19 4.30
C GLU A 137 4.05 12.89 2.97
N SER A 138 5.21 12.65 2.35
CA SER A 138 5.51 13.16 1.00
C SER A 138 4.50 12.68 -0.03
N TRP A 139 4.09 11.40 0.02
CA TRP A 139 3.07 10.87 -0.88
C TRP A 139 1.71 11.54 -0.70
N LEU A 140 1.27 11.74 0.55
CA LEU A 140 0.02 12.41 0.89
C LEU A 140 0.06 13.87 0.44
N ASP A 141 1.19 14.54 0.62
CA ASP A 141 1.35 15.94 0.26
C ASP A 141 1.39 16.15 -1.25
N SER A 142 2.03 15.27 -2.01
CA SER A 142 2.04 15.35 -3.48
C SER A 142 0.69 14.99 -4.10
N THR A 143 0.05 13.92 -3.62
CA THR A 143 -1.16 13.38 -4.30
C THR A 143 -2.47 13.97 -3.78
N LYS A 144 -2.49 14.47 -2.54
CA LYS A 144 -3.69 14.89 -1.81
C LYS A 144 -4.76 13.78 -1.70
N LEU A 145 -4.36 12.53 -1.81
CA LEU A 145 -5.22 11.36 -1.72
C LEU A 145 -5.14 10.70 -0.34
N ALA A 146 -6.10 9.83 -0.02
CA ALA A 146 -6.05 9.04 1.20
C ALA A 146 -4.90 8.02 1.17
N ARG A 147 -4.26 7.76 2.31
CA ARG A 147 -3.14 6.81 2.47
C ARG A 147 -3.38 5.45 1.84
N SER A 148 -4.61 4.94 1.89
CA SER A 148 -4.97 3.62 1.34
C SER A 148 -4.69 3.48 -0.17
N PHE A 149 -4.75 4.58 -0.93
CA PHE A 149 -4.45 4.60 -2.36
C PHE A 149 -3.00 4.22 -2.64
N LEU A 150 -2.05 4.50 -1.73
CA LEU A 150 -0.68 4.03 -1.82
C LEU A 150 -0.66 2.50 -1.99
N PHE A 151 -1.37 1.78 -1.12
CA PHE A 151 -1.40 0.31 -1.15
C PHE A 151 -2.18 -0.23 -2.34
N PHE A 152 -3.29 0.41 -2.71
CA PHE A 152 -4.13 -0.02 -3.83
C PHE A 152 -3.44 0.17 -5.18
N HIS A 153 -2.87 1.35 -5.44
CA HIS A 153 -2.23 1.63 -6.71
C HIS A 153 -0.99 0.78 -6.94
N HIS A 154 -0.15 0.63 -5.91
CA HIS A 154 1.04 -0.20 -6.04
C HIS A 154 0.74 -1.70 -6.17
N SER A 155 -0.48 -2.15 -5.82
CA SER A 155 -0.91 -3.55 -5.97
C SER A 155 -1.67 -3.86 -7.27
N ASP A 156 -2.05 -2.86 -8.06
CA ASP A 156 -2.82 -3.06 -9.29
C ASP A 156 -2.12 -2.47 -10.52
N LYS A 157 -1.41 -1.36 -10.33
CA LYS A 157 -0.80 -0.57 -11.42
C LYS A 157 0.65 -0.19 -11.16
N GLY A 158 1.22 -0.68 -10.05
CA GLY A 158 2.59 -0.40 -9.66
C GLY A 158 3.58 -1.24 -10.48
N TYR A 159 4.74 -0.65 -10.75
CA TYR A 159 5.93 -1.35 -11.23
C TYR A 159 7.03 -1.22 -10.18
N ILE A 160 7.87 -2.24 -10.03
CA ILE A 160 9.05 -2.16 -9.19
C ILE A 160 10.29 -2.44 -10.01
N SER A 161 11.28 -1.56 -9.91
CA SER A 161 12.58 -1.72 -10.53
C SER A 161 13.67 -1.81 -9.49
N PHE A 162 14.71 -2.57 -9.78
CA PHE A 162 15.88 -2.75 -8.92
C PHE A 162 17.17 -2.36 -9.66
N CYS A 163 18.06 -1.67 -8.97
CA CYS A 163 19.44 -1.41 -9.42
C CYS A 163 20.38 -1.63 -8.23
N GLY A 164 21.08 -2.76 -8.21
CA GLY A 164 21.87 -3.18 -7.05
C GLY A 164 21.01 -3.31 -5.79
N VAL A 165 21.33 -2.51 -4.76
CA VAL A 165 20.57 -2.45 -3.49
C VAL A 165 19.43 -1.45 -3.52
N GLU A 166 19.33 -0.63 -4.56
CA GLU A 166 18.26 0.36 -4.67
C GLU A 166 17.02 -0.26 -5.32
N CYS A 167 15.86 0.26 -4.93
CA CYS A 167 14.59 -0.08 -5.56
C CYS A 167 13.75 1.18 -5.77
N ARG A 168 12.90 1.12 -6.79
CA ARG A 168 11.98 2.19 -7.16
C ARG A 168 10.62 1.58 -7.39
N LEU A 169 9.63 2.04 -6.63
CA LEU A 169 8.24 1.61 -6.76
C LEU A 169 7.47 2.72 -7.45
N ILE A 170 7.10 2.46 -8.70
CA ILE A 170 6.63 3.46 -9.65
C ILE A 170 5.16 3.22 -9.92
N SER A 171 4.39 4.30 -9.96
CA SER A 171 2.98 4.29 -10.34
C SER A 171 2.68 5.50 -11.20
N TYR A 172 1.46 5.61 -11.72
CA TYR A 172 1.04 6.81 -12.43
C TYR A 172 0.95 8.06 -11.53
N MET A 173 0.98 7.88 -10.20
CA MET A 173 1.01 9.00 -9.25
C MET A 173 2.41 9.56 -9.01
N GLY A 174 3.45 8.79 -9.33
CA GLY A 174 4.82 9.12 -8.94
C GLY A 174 5.64 7.88 -8.59
N MET A 175 6.80 8.12 -8.00
CA MET A 175 7.82 7.14 -7.67
C MET A 175 8.21 7.20 -6.21
N SER A 176 8.19 6.05 -5.53
CA SER A 176 8.78 5.87 -4.21
C SER A 176 10.22 5.39 -4.33
N TYR A 177 11.13 6.06 -3.64
CA TYR A 177 12.56 5.78 -3.62
C TYR A 177 12.90 4.94 -2.40
N GLY A 178 13.57 3.81 -2.62
CA GLY A 178 13.87 2.88 -1.55
C GLY A 178 15.12 2.06 -1.76
N HIS A 179 15.39 1.24 -0.76
CA HIS A 179 16.51 0.32 -0.71
C HIS A 179 16.03 -1.08 -0.34
N LYS A 180 16.78 -2.09 -0.75
CA LYS A 180 16.54 -3.51 -0.46
C LYS A 180 17.67 -4.04 0.42
N PRO A 181 17.69 -3.72 1.74
CA PRO A 181 18.77 -4.13 2.66
C PRO A 181 18.84 -5.64 2.91
N CYS A 182 17.85 -6.42 2.45
CA CYS A 182 17.87 -7.89 2.45
C CYS A 182 16.76 -8.42 1.51
N ARG A 183 15.71 -9.03 2.06
CA ARG A 183 14.52 -9.50 1.32
C ARG A 183 13.40 -8.46 1.22
N PHE A 184 13.52 -7.35 1.93
CA PHE A 184 12.47 -6.33 2.02
C PHE A 184 12.83 -5.08 1.24
N CYS A 185 11.83 -4.40 0.67
CA CYS A 185 11.99 -3.05 0.14
C CYS A 185 11.57 -2.05 1.22
N VAL A 186 12.42 -1.05 1.47
CA VAL A 186 12.18 0.04 2.41
C VAL A 186 12.18 1.35 1.63
N PHE A 187 11.04 2.00 1.56
CA PHE A 187 10.83 3.26 0.86
C PHE A 187 10.93 4.42 1.83
N ASN A 188 11.81 5.36 1.52
CA ASN A 188 12.13 6.47 2.41
C ASN A 188 11.58 7.79 1.89
N GLU A 189 11.30 7.90 0.59
CA GLU A 189 10.91 9.15 -0.06
C GLU A 189 9.93 8.88 -1.21
N PHE A 190 9.16 9.89 -1.57
CA PHE A 190 8.27 9.88 -2.73
C PHE A 190 8.43 11.16 -3.54
N SER A 191 8.37 11.05 -4.87
CA SER A 191 8.27 12.18 -5.81
C SER A 191 7.18 11.93 -6.84
N ASP A 192 6.41 12.96 -7.18
CA ASP A 192 5.45 12.97 -8.29
C ASP A 192 6.08 13.42 -9.63
N SER A 193 7.37 13.76 -9.63
CA SER A 193 8.09 14.21 -10.83
C SER A 193 8.25 13.14 -11.92
N THR A 194 8.16 11.87 -11.55
CA THR A 194 8.36 10.73 -12.45
C THR A 194 7.28 9.69 -12.23
N SER A 195 6.50 9.39 -13.27
CA SER A 195 5.36 8.49 -13.19
C SER A 195 5.35 7.44 -14.30
N CYS A 196 4.63 6.34 -14.08
CA CYS A 196 4.43 5.30 -15.08
C CYS A 196 3.61 5.83 -16.27
N PRO A 197 3.98 5.48 -17.52
CA PRO A 197 3.11 5.72 -18.66
C PRO A 197 1.78 4.96 -18.52
N PRO A 198 0.67 5.44 -19.13
CA PRO A 198 -0.66 4.85 -18.97
C PRO A 198 -0.78 3.37 -19.37
N ARG A 199 0.14 2.89 -20.22
CA ARG A 199 0.21 1.49 -20.67
C ARG A 199 1.63 0.97 -20.52
N MET A 200 1.79 -0.15 -19.83
CA MET A 200 3.11 -0.75 -19.57
C MET A 200 3.48 -1.82 -20.61
N THR A 201 3.99 -1.39 -21.77
CA THR A 201 4.56 -2.28 -22.80
C THR A 201 6.04 -2.56 -22.50
N GLN A 202 6.65 -3.59 -23.11
CA GLN A 202 8.09 -3.86 -22.90
C GLN A 202 8.96 -2.64 -23.25
N ARG A 203 8.70 -2.00 -24.39
CA ARG A 203 9.37 -0.74 -24.77
C ARG A 203 9.24 0.35 -23.71
N ASN A 204 8.04 0.52 -23.16
CA ASN A 204 7.80 1.53 -22.12
C ASN A 204 8.53 1.18 -20.81
N LYS A 205 8.72 -0.12 -20.51
CA LYS A 205 9.53 -0.55 -19.36
C LYS A 205 11.00 -0.24 -19.57
N ASP A 206 11.54 -0.54 -20.76
CA ASP A 206 12.95 -0.29 -21.07
C ASP A 206 13.25 1.22 -21.00
N MET A 207 12.38 2.06 -21.58
CA MET A 207 12.48 3.52 -21.48
C MET A 207 12.32 4.02 -20.03
N LEU A 208 11.35 3.48 -19.29
CA LEU A 208 11.16 3.83 -17.88
C LEU A 208 12.39 3.47 -17.05
N PHE A 209 13.05 2.35 -17.35
CA PHE A 209 14.30 1.96 -16.69
C PHE A 209 15.39 3.01 -16.93
N ASP A 210 15.57 3.46 -18.17
CA ASP A 210 16.55 4.50 -18.50
C ASP A 210 16.24 5.84 -17.82
N VAL A 211 14.98 6.25 -17.77
CA VAL A 211 14.58 7.49 -17.07
C VAL A 211 14.86 7.39 -15.57
N VAL A 212 14.47 6.26 -14.97
CA VAL A 212 14.52 6.06 -13.51
C VAL A 212 15.94 5.91 -12.99
N TRP A 213 16.84 5.30 -13.77
CA TRP A 213 18.19 4.98 -13.31
C TRP A 213 19.30 5.77 -14.02
N ASN A 214 19.09 6.17 -15.27
CA ASN A 214 20.09 6.86 -16.09
C ASN A 214 19.76 8.34 -16.31
N GLY A 215 18.58 8.81 -15.90
CA GLY A 215 18.18 10.22 -15.98
C GLY A 215 17.95 10.72 -17.41
N CYS A 216 17.63 9.82 -18.36
CA CYS A 216 17.26 10.24 -19.71
C CYS A 216 15.83 10.80 -19.70
N ASP A 217 15.65 12.06 -20.08
CA ASP A 217 14.34 12.71 -20.15
C ASP A 217 13.46 12.14 -21.28
N TRP A 218 12.15 12.22 -21.07
CA TRP A 218 11.14 11.91 -22.09
C TRP A 218 10.98 13.08 -23.07
N ASP A 219 11.26 12.85 -24.35
CA ASP A 219 10.67 13.67 -25.42
C ASP A 219 9.36 12.99 -25.87
N TYR A 220 8.23 13.66 -25.63
CA TYR A 220 6.89 13.23 -26.09
C TYR A 220 6.70 13.46 -27.59
#